data_AF-A0A2B4RRZ7-F1
#
_entry.id   AF-A0A2B4RRZ7-F1
#
_cell.length_a   1.000
_cell.length_b   1.000
_cell.length_c   1.000
_cell.angle_alpha   90.00
_cell.angle_beta   90.00
_cell.angle_gamma   90.00
#
_symmetry.space_group_name_H-M   'P 1'
#
loop_
_entity.id
_entity.type
_entity.pdbx_description
1 polymer ?
#
loop_
_entity_poly.entity_id
_entity_poly.type
_entity_poly.pdbx_seq_one_letter_code
_entity_poly.pdbx_strand_id
1 'polypeptide(L)'
;MSSYLLLCNRFLNLVIILTLLTPATVNYYRATWHMLDLFVFPNDKLLSASFIFTVSFGTLFLLMLVEDYIKESLNARRAKAVWYRALFFPLAFLTVAAWKGLWILLDLITTPSIPSACVSHIIGLLVLVCTRTTSSIVAMPGYCLNERHANLPESILQGKHCVRNKSKTVCGETAARIFNSFVTVFIIGGAVVNYWRGTWLIILTIIQYPDNDLILSSILLIIVGYSIWIVCYVLTEFLSTIPMNPPYSILSHALEQIFVYILAFGVVSSWAGIWLLMDACLPSDRPVASALIGHFVSIAVLYVLQACINLIGSPTGCTVHSSEKLDGFDMGGYLEKPHGTEHEKQPENSVIKEGNEPRNYESLTLS
;
A
#
# COMPACT_ATOMS: atom_id res chain seq x y z
N MET A 1 -26.10 -7.21 15.87
CA MET A 1 -25.28 -6.13 16.47
C MET A 1 -26.12 -4.85 16.44
N SER A 2 -26.27 -4.12 17.55
CA SER A 2 -27.11 -2.90 17.57
C SER A 2 -26.51 -1.81 16.65
N SER A 3 -27.33 -1.12 15.87
CA SER A 3 -26.90 -0.07 14.91
C SER A 3 -26.03 1.01 15.55
N TYR A 4 -26.23 1.27 16.84
CA TYR A 4 -25.39 2.18 17.63
C TYR A 4 -23.94 1.69 17.79
N LEU A 5 -23.73 0.39 18.05
CA LEU A 5 -22.40 -0.20 18.21
C LEU A 5 -21.61 -0.16 16.90
N LEU A 6 -22.30 -0.31 15.76
CA LEU A 6 -21.69 -0.19 14.43
C LEU A 6 -21.19 1.24 14.17
N LEU A 7 -22.01 2.24 14.46
CA LEU A 7 -21.64 3.65 14.31
C LEU A 7 -20.45 4.02 15.22
N CYS A 8 -20.46 3.57 16.47
CA CYS A 8 -19.34 3.78 17.39
C CYS A 8 -18.04 3.16 16.88
N ASN A 9 -18.09 1.92 16.36
CA ASN A 9 -16.90 1.26 15.80
C ASN A 9 -16.35 2.01 14.59
N ARG A 10 -17.22 2.53 13.71
CA ARG A 10 -16.81 3.33 12.54
C ARG A 10 -16.16 4.64 12.93
N PHE A 11 -16.76 5.36 13.87
CA PHE A 11 -16.18 6.59 14.39
C PHE A 11 -14.82 6.33 15.05
N LEU A 12 -14.71 5.27 15.85
CA LEU A 12 -13.44 4.88 16.48
C LEU A 12 -12.39 4.47 15.43
N ASN A 13 -12.79 3.75 14.38
CA ASN A 13 -11.94 3.38 13.26
C ASN A 13 -11.34 4.62 12.59
N LEU A 14 -12.19 5.61 12.27
CA LEU A 14 -11.78 6.90 11.73
C LEU A 14 -10.79 7.62 12.64
N VAL A 15 -11.09 7.71 13.94
CA VAL A 15 -10.21 8.39 14.91
C VAL A 15 -8.85 7.71 14.97
N ILE A 16 -8.79 6.38 15.07
CA ILE A 16 -7.52 5.63 15.13
C ILE A 16 -6.70 5.84 13.84
N ILE A 17 -7.34 5.74 12.68
CA ILE A 17 -6.68 5.92 11.38
C ILE A 17 -6.09 7.33 11.27
N LEU A 18 -6.87 8.36 11.52
CA LEU A 18 -6.46 9.75 11.30
C LEU A 18 -5.52 10.30 12.39
N THR A 19 -5.64 9.85 13.64
CA THR A 19 -4.87 10.44 14.76
C THR A 19 -3.66 9.64 15.17
N LEU A 20 -3.63 8.32 14.93
CA LEU A 20 -2.54 7.44 15.36
C LEU A 20 -1.82 6.81 14.17
N LEU A 21 -2.53 6.10 13.31
CA LEU A 21 -1.90 5.30 12.25
C LEU A 21 -1.30 6.18 11.16
N THR A 22 -2.04 7.19 10.69
CA THR A 22 -1.56 8.09 9.65
C THR A 22 -0.34 8.90 10.12
N PRO A 23 -0.37 9.59 11.27
CA PRO A 23 0.79 10.33 11.72
C PRO A 23 2.01 9.45 12.01
N ALA A 24 1.81 8.26 12.56
CA ALA A 24 2.91 7.31 12.77
C ALA A 24 3.52 6.84 11.43
N THR A 25 2.70 6.54 10.43
CA THR A 25 3.13 6.16 9.07
C THR A 25 3.92 7.27 8.40
N VAL A 26 3.38 8.49 8.38
CA VAL A 26 4.06 9.65 7.79
C VAL A 26 5.38 9.93 8.50
N ASN A 27 5.38 9.91 9.84
CA ASN A 27 6.61 10.15 10.60
C ASN A 27 7.65 9.04 10.41
N TYR A 28 7.26 7.77 10.19
CA TYR A 28 8.19 6.72 9.81
C TYR A 28 8.85 7.03 8.47
N TYR A 29 8.06 7.38 7.45
CA TYR A 29 8.58 7.74 6.13
C TYR A 29 9.52 8.95 6.22
N ARG A 30 9.08 10.03 6.88
CA ARG A 30 9.86 11.24 7.11
C ARG A 30 11.18 10.98 7.81
N ALA A 31 11.13 10.27 8.92
CA ALA A 31 12.31 9.91 9.69
C ALA A 31 13.29 9.03 8.90
N THR A 32 12.80 8.02 8.20
CA THR A 32 13.61 7.13 7.35
C THR A 32 14.23 7.90 6.19
N TRP A 33 13.48 8.83 5.59
CA TRP A 33 13.96 9.72 4.53
C TRP A 33 15.14 10.57 5.00
N HIS A 34 15.05 11.13 6.20
CA HIS A 34 16.15 11.89 6.83
C HIS A 34 17.33 11.00 7.23
N MET A 35 17.10 9.78 7.73
CA MET A 35 18.19 8.84 7.99
C MET A 35 19.01 8.59 6.71
N LEU A 36 18.33 8.37 5.58
CA LEU A 36 19.01 8.17 4.30
C LEU A 36 19.80 9.42 3.87
N ASP A 37 19.28 10.64 4.12
CA ASP A 37 20.05 11.88 3.87
C ASP A 37 21.31 11.99 4.73
N LEU A 38 21.22 11.57 6.00
CA LEU A 38 22.30 11.73 6.97
C LEU A 38 23.39 10.66 6.84
N PHE A 39 23.03 9.44 6.43
CA PHE A 39 23.94 8.29 6.46
C PHE A 39 24.42 7.82 5.08
N VAL A 40 23.71 8.12 3.99
CA VAL A 40 24.06 7.63 2.66
C VAL A 40 24.63 8.76 1.81
N PHE A 41 25.96 8.81 1.69
CA PHE A 41 26.70 9.82 0.92
C PHE A 41 26.20 11.27 1.18
N PRO A 42 26.21 11.76 2.44
CA PRO A 42 25.57 13.03 2.81
C PRO A 42 26.12 14.26 2.07
N ASN A 43 27.34 14.17 1.56
CA ASN A 43 28.01 15.26 0.84
C ASN A 43 27.78 15.25 -0.68
N ASP A 44 27.21 14.18 -1.24
CA ASP A 44 26.96 14.04 -2.67
C ASP A 44 25.54 13.53 -2.91
N LYS A 45 24.63 14.47 -3.20
CA LYS A 45 23.22 14.18 -3.42
C LYS A 45 22.98 13.29 -4.63
N LEU A 46 23.76 13.44 -5.70
CA LEU A 46 23.57 12.67 -6.93
C LEU A 46 24.02 11.22 -6.72
N LEU A 47 25.18 11.03 -6.09
CA LEU A 47 25.68 9.70 -5.74
C LEU A 47 24.74 9.02 -4.73
N SER A 48 24.29 9.75 -3.71
CA SER A 48 23.32 9.27 -2.73
C SER A 48 22.03 8.78 -3.40
N ALA A 49 21.39 9.65 -4.21
CA ALA A 49 20.13 9.33 -4.87
C ALA A 49 20.26 8.15 -5.85
N SER A 50 21.33 8.14 -6.65
CA SER A 50 21.61 7.05 -7.60
C SER A 50 21.84 5.73 -6.89
N PHE A 51 22.67 5.73 -5.83
CA PHE A 51 22.95 4.53 -5.04
C PHE A 51 21.68 3.99 -4.37
N ILE A 52 20.93 4.86 -3.68
CA ILE A 52 19.68 4.48 -3.03
C ILE A 52 18.71 3.88 -4.05
N PHE A 53 18.48 4.57 -5.17
CA PHE A 53 17.59 4.12 -6.25
C PHE A 53 18.00 2.74 -6.78
N THR A 54 19.27 2.56 -7.18
CA THR A 54 19.75 1.30 -7.76
C THR A 54 19.64 0.15 -6.77
N VAL A 55 20.05 0.36 -5.51
CA VAL A 55 20.01 -0.69 -4.48
C VAL A 55 18.57 -1.05 -4.14
N SER A 56 17.69 -0.06 -3.92
CA SER A 56 16.31 -0.32 -3.51
C SER A 56 15.49 -0.92 -4.64
N PHE A 57 15.45 -0.32 -5.85
CA PHE A 57 14.70 -0.87 -6.98
C PHE A 57 15.26 -2.23 -7.42
N GLY A 58 16.60 -2.39 -7.42
CA GLY A 58 17.25 -3.66 -7.73
C GLY A 58 16.86 -4.75 -6.73
N THR A 59 16.94 -4.47 -5.43
CA THR A 59 16.56 -5.44 -4.38
C THR A 59 15.07 -5.78 -4.46
N LEU A 60 14.19 -4.79 -4.64
CA LEU A 60 12.76 -5.02 -4.76
C LEU A 60 12.40 -5.83 -6.01
N PHE A 61 13.07 -5.57 -7.13
CA PHE A 61 12.94 -6.39 -8.33
C PHE A 61 13.35 -7.84 -8.08
N LEU A 62 14.49 -8.08 -7.43
CA LEU A 62 14.92 -9.44 -7.07
C LEU A 62 13.92 -10.12 -6.13
N LEU A 63 13.39 -9.42 -5.12
CA LEU A 63 12.39 -9.96 -4.21
C LEU A 63 11.09 -10.33 -4.95
N MET A 64 10.65 -9.50 -5.90
CA MET A 64 9.50 -9.81 -6.77
C MET A 64 9.75 -11.02 -7.68
N LEU A 65 11.00 -11.30 -8.09
CA LEU A 65 11.32 -12.49 -8.89
C LEU A 65 11.24 -13.79 -8.09
N VAL A 66 11.45 -13.74 -6.77
CA VAL A 66 11.46 -14.92 -5.90
C VAL A 66 10.29 -14.93 -4.91
N GLU A 67 9.30 -14.08 -5.13
CA GLU A 67 8.13 -13.88 -4.27
C GLU A 67 7.44 -15.20 -3.91
N ASP A 68 7.14 -16.03 -4.92
CA ASP A 68 6.46 -17.32 -4.73
C ASP A 68 7.19 -18.20 -3.73
N TYR A 69 8.53 -18.29 -3.85
CA TYR A 69 9.38 -19.08 -2.97
C TYR A 69 9.44 -18.50 -1.55
N ILE A 70 9.49 -17.17 -1.43
CA ILE A 70 9.44 -16.50 -0.12
C ILE A 70 8.11 -16.82 0.56
N LYS A 71 6.98 -16.65 -0.15
CA LYS A 71 5.64 -16.90 0.39
C LYS A 71 5.44 -18.37 0.75
N GLU A 72 5.87 -19.30 -0.10
CA GLU A 72 5.82 -20.74 0.16
C GLU A 72 6.64 -21.10 1.42
N SER A 73 7.87 -20.60 1.52
CA SER A 73 8.74 -20.82 2.68
C SER A 73 8.14 -20.25 3.97
N LEU A 74 7.54 -19.07 3.93
CA LEU A 74 6.87 -18.46 5.08
C LEU A 74 5.62 -19.24 5.49
N ASN A 75 4.82 -19.68 4.52
CA ASN A 75 3.60 -20.46 4.76
C ASN A 75 3.88 -21.84 5.37
N ALA A 76 5.02 -22.45 5.04
CA ALA A 76 5.44 -23.72 5.63
C ALA A 76 5.85 -23.60 7.12
N ARG A 77 6.06 -22.39 7.65
CA ARG A 77 6.51 -22.19 9.04
C ARG A 77 5.34 -22.21 10.02
N ARG A 78 5.55 -22.89 11.16
CA ARG A 78 4.59 -22.93 12.27
C ARG A 78 4.17 -21.55 12.78
N ALA A 79 5.09 -20.59 12.80
CA ALA A 79 4.85 -19.21 13.25
C ALA A 79 4.76 -18.22 12.07
N LYS A 80 4.11 -18.60 10.95
CA LYS A 80 4.06 -17.80 9.72
C LYS A 80 3.74 -16.32 9.95
N ALA A 81 2.77 -16.00 10.80
CA ALA A 81 2.37 -14.61 11.08
C ALA A 81 3.51 -13.77 11.66
N VAL A 82 4.34 -14.34 12.54
CA VAL A 82 5.51 -13.65 13.12
C VAL A 82 6.55 -13.39 12.02
N TRP A 83 6.78 -14.35 11.14
CA TRP A 83 7.75 -14.20 10.05
C TRP A 83 7.30 -13.20 8.98
N TYR A 84 6.01 -13.17 8.64
CA TYR A 84 5.44 -12.12 7.78
C TYR A 84 5.62 -10.74 8.40
N ARG A 85 5.34 -10.59 9.70
CA ARG A 85 5.55 -9.32 10.42
C ARG A 85 7.00 -8.88 10.45
N ALA A 86 7.93 -9.83 10.63
CA ALA A 86 9.35 -9.55 10.57
C ALA A 86 9.78 -9.07 9.17
N LEU A 87 9.14 -9.56 8.11
CA LEU A 87 9.39 -9.15 6.73
C LEU A 87 8.86 -7.73 6.42
N PHE A 88 7.85 -7.24 7.14
CA PHE A 88 7.32 -5.89 6.90
C PHE A 88 8.34 -4.80 7.13
N PHE A 89 9.23 -4.96 8.11
CA PHE A 89 10.24 -3.95 8.41
C PHE A 89 11.25 -3.71 7.27
N PRO A 90 11.99 -4.73 6.78
CA PRO A 90 12.92 -4.52 5.67
C PRO A 90 12.20 -4.12 4.38
N LEU A 91 10.97 -4.61 4.13
CA LEU A 91 10.18 -4.15 2.99
C LEU A 91 9.83 -2.67 3.11
N ALA A 92 9.30 -2.22 4.24
CA ALA A 92 8.98 -0.82 4.50
C ALA A 92 10.20 0.09 4.31
N PHE A 93 11.36 -0.29 4.85
CA PHE A 93 12.60 0.47 4.67
C PHE A 93 13.00 0.56 3.20
N LEU A 94 12.96 -0.57 2.47
CA LEU A 94 13.25 -0.61 1.03
C LEU A 94 12.25 0.22 0.22
N THR A 95 10.97 0.24 0.61
CA THR A 95 9.96 1.10 -0.02
C THR A 95 10.33 2.57 0.15
N VAL A 96 10.60 3.04 1.36
CA VAL A 96 10.98 4.44 1.59
C VAL A 96 12.27 4.79 0.81
N ALA A 97 13.25 3.90 0.80
CA ALA A 97 14.47 4.06 0.03
C ALA A 97 14.17 4.20 -1.48
N ALA A 98 13.32 3.35 -2.04
CA ALA A 98 12.90 3.44 -3.44
C ALA A 98 12.24 4.77 -3.77
N TRP A 99 11.30 5.21 -2.94
CA TRP A 99 10.65 6.51 -3.11
C TRP A 99 11.66 7.65 -3.09
N LYS A 100 12.52 7.68 -2.08
CA LYS A 100 13.54 8.71 -1.92
C LYS A 100 14.50 8.76 -3.10
N GLY A 101 15.10 7.62 -3.45
CA GLY A 101 16.11 7.56 -4.50
C GLY A 101 15.57 8.10 -5.82
N LEU A 102 14.39 7.64 -6.23
CA LEU A 102 13.77 8.12 -7.46
C LEU A 102 13.31 9.58 -7.37
N TRP A 103 12.71 9.99 -6.24
CA TRP A 103 12.23 11.37 -6.06
C TRP A 103 13.37 12.38 -6.17
N ILE A 104 14.49 12.13 -5.49
CA ILE A 104 15.66 13.03 -5.53
C ILE A 104 16.31 13.02 -6.92
N LEU A 105 16.38 11.87 -7.60
CA LEU A 105 16.85 11.83 -8.98
C LEU A 105 15.98 12.70 -9.91
N LEU A 106 14.66 12.61 -9.78
CA LEU A 106 13.73 13.46 -10.55
C LEU A 106 13.94 14.95 -10.23
N ASP A 107 14.14 15.31 -8.96
CA ASP A 107 14.45 16.69 -8.56
C ASP A 107 15.76 17.19 -9.18
N LEU A 108 16.81 16.37 -9.19
CA LEU A 108 18.10 16.74 -9.75
C LEU A 108 18.08 16.86 -11.28
N ILE A 109 17.31 15.99 -11.96
CA ILE A 109 17.25 15.95 -13.43
C ILE A 109 16.27 17.00 -13.98
N THR A 110 15.12 17.17 -13.35
CA THR A 110 14.01 17.98 -13.90
C THR A 110 13.77 19.28 -13.16
N THR A 111 14.46 19.52 -12.05
CA THR A 111 14.26 20.62 -11.08
C THR A 111 12.89 20.57 -10.37
N PRO A 112 12.79 21.03 -9.11
CA PRO A 112 11.52 21.12 -8.38
C PRO A 112 10.74 22.38 -8.81
N SER A 113 10.36 22.46 -10.09
CA SER A 113 9.57 23.56 -10.66
C SER A 113 8.12 23.13 -10.90
N ILE A 114 7.19 24.09 -10.95
CA ILE A 114 5.77 23.82 -11.25
C ILE A 114 5.57 23.08 -12.59
N PRO A 115 6.23 23.47 -13.70
CA PRO A 115 6.12 22.71 -14.94
C PRO A 115 6.57 21.25 -14.78
N SER A 116 7.70 21.01 -14.10
CA SER A 116 8.16 19.65 -13.80
C SER A 116 7.16 18.88 -12.94
N ALA A 117 6.54 19.55 -11.97
CA ALA A 117 5.53 18.96 -11.12
C ALA A 117 4.27 18.54 -11.91
N CYS A 118 3.76 19.41 -12.78
CA CYS A 118 2.63 19.10 -13.65
C CYS A 118 2.93 17.93 -14.59
N VAL A 119 4.11 17.92 -15.21
CA VAL A 119 4.54 16.82 -16.09
C VAL A 119 4.64 15.50 -15.32
N SER A 120 5.26 15.52 -14.14
CA SER A 120 5.39 14.33 -13.28
C SER A 120 4.02 13.78 -12.88
N HIS A 121 3.10 14.68 -12.48
CA HIS A 121 1.73 14.33 -12.11
C HIS A 121 0.98 13.66 -13.27
N ILE A 122 0.97 14.30 -14.45
CA ILE A 122 0.22 13.82 -15.62
C ILE A 122 0.78 12.50 -16.14
N ILE A 123 2.11 12.39 -16.28
CA ILE A 123 2.75 11.16 -16.78
C ILE A 123 2.53 10.01 -15.79
N GLY A 124 2.75 10.25 -14.49
CA GLY A 124 2.52 9.25 -13.46
C GLY A 124 1.08 8.73 -13.49
N LEU A 125 0.10 9.65 -13.49
CA LEU A 125 -1.32 9.29 -13.56
C LEU A 125 -1.68 8.53 -14.85
N LEU A 126 -1.20 9.01 -16.00
CA LEU A 126 -1.49 8.38 -17.30
C LEU A 126 -0.98 6.94 -17.34
N VAL A 127 0.26 6.70 -16.91
CA VAL A 127 0.82 5.34 -16.86
C VAL A 127 -0.04 4.45 -15.97
N LEU A 128 -0.43 4.93 -14.79
CA LEU A 128 -1.24 4.16 -13.84
C LEU A 128 -2.66 3.85 -14.34
N VAL A 129 -3.29 4.79 -15.06
CA VAL A 129 -4.58 4.56 -15.72
C VAL A 129 -4.43 3.52 -16.83
N CYS A 130 -3.40 3.66 -17.68
CA CYS A 130 -3.11 2.68 -18.73
C CYS A 130 -2.79 1.29 -18.16
N THR A 131 -2.16 1.23 -16.98
CA THR A 131 -1.88 -0.04 -16.29
C THR A 131 -3.01 -0.50 -15.37
N ARG A 132 -4.11 0.23 -15.19
CA ARG A 132 -5.20 -0.12 -14.25
C ARG A 132 -4.69 -0.39 -12.83
N THR A 133 -3.77 0.44 -12.37
CA THR A 133 -3.15 0.33 -11.04
C THR A 133 -3.21 1.65 -10.28
N THR A 134 -4.21 2.48 -10.55
CA THR A 134 -4.35 3.78 -9.90
C THR A 134 -4.53 3.67 -8.40
N SER A 135 -5.16 2.62 -7.84
CA SER A 135 -5.21 2.42 -6.38
C SER A 135 -3.83 2.33 -5.72
N SER A 136 -2.76 2.05 -6.47
CA SER A 136 -1.39 2.02 -5.95
C SER A 136 -0.87 3.38 -5.49
N ILE A 137 -1.55 4.49 -5.84
CA ILE A 137 -1.22 5.84 -5.34
C ILE A 137 -1.86 6.15 -3.99
N VAL A 138 -2.80 5.32 -3.53
CA VAL A 138 -3.53 5.55 -2.28
C VAL A 138 -2.76 4.89 -1.14
N ALA A 139 -2.06 5.69 -0.35
CA ALA A 139 -1.48 5.27 0.91
C ALA A 139 -2.46 5.50 2.08
N MET A 140 -2.08 5.12 3.30
CA MET A 140 -2.75 5.54 4.54
C MET A 140 -2.94 7.08 4.54
N PRO A 141 -4.09 7.67 4.90
CA PRO A 141 -5.29 7.04 5.45
C PRO A 141 -6.22 6.43 4.41
N GLY A 142 -6.00 6.67 3.11
CA GLY A 142 -6.94 6.29 2.05
C GLY A 142 -7.16 4.79 1.93
N TYR A 143 -6.17 3.98 2.34
CA TYR A 143 -6.32 2.54 2.52
C TYR A 143 -5.66 2.10 3.82
N CYS A 144 -6.36 1.31 4.63
CA CYS A 144 -5.87 0.82 5.91
C CYS A 144 -6.15 -0.68 6.10
N LEU A 145 -5.10 -1.45 6.41
CA LEU A 145 -5.17 -2.87 6.75
C LEU A 145 -4.75 -3.12 8.19
N ASN A 146 -5.53 -3.93 8.90
CA ASN A 146 -5.13 -4.52 10.17
C ASN A 146 -4.55 -5.92 9.93
N GLU A 147 -3.31 -6.15 10.38
CA GLU A 147 -2.61 -7.44 10.22
C GLU A 147 -3.31 -8.61 10.93
N ARG A 148 -4.24 -8.36 11.87
CA ARG A 148 -5.06 -9.41 12.50
C ARG A 148 -6.09 -10.00 11.56
N HIS A 149 -6.60 -9.16 10.66
CA HIS A 149 -7.72 -9.51 9.78
C HIS A 149 -7.29 -9.66 8.32
N ALA A 150 -6.10 -9.17 7.96
CA ALA A 150 -5.56 -9.25 6.62
C ALA A 150 -5.00 -10.65 6.28
N ASN A 151 -5.18 -11.06 5.02
CA ASN A 151 -4.48 -12.20 4.44
C ASN A 151 -3.03 -11.82 4.13
N LEU A 152 -2.14 -11.95 5.12
CA LEU A 152 -0.73 -11.52 5.01
C LEU A 152 0.00 -11.99 3.73
N PRO A 153 -0.17 -13.23 3.21
CA PRO A 153 0.48 -13.65 1.97
C PRO A 153 -0.03 -12.92 0.73
N GLU A 154 -1.30 -12.52 0.72
CA GLU A 154 -1.93 -11.82 -0.39
C GLU A 154 -1.61 -10.33 -0.32
N SER A 155 -1.42 -9.76 0.88
CA SER A 155 -1.27 -8.32 1.09
C SER A 155 0.14 -7.74 0.84
N ILE A 156 1.16 -8.57 0.59
CA ILE A 156 2.53 -8.10 0.31
C ILE A 156 3.09 -8.65 -0.99
N LEU A 157 4.06 -7.93 -1.56
CA LEU A 157 4.73 -8.28 -2.81
C LEU A 157 3.70 -8.47 -3.93
N GLN A 158 2.64 -7.67 -3.97
CA GLN A 158 1.63 -7.81 -5.00
C GLN A 158 2.19 -7.34 -6.35
N GLY A 159 2.38 -8.27 -7.28
CA GLY A 159 2.85 -8.00 -8.64
C GLY A 159 1.70 -7.79 -9.63
N LYS A 160 1.89 -6.89 -10.60
CA LYS A 160 0.99 -6.84 -11.75
C LYS A 160 1.38 -7.91 -12.79
N HIS A 161 0.43 -8.81 -13.05
CA HIS A 161 0.56 -9.82 -14.11
C HIS A 161 0.08 -9.28 -15.47
N CYS A 162 0.91 -8.49 -16.15
CA CYS A 162 0.62 -7.98 -17.49
C CYS A 162 0.61 -9.09 -18.54
N VAL A 163 1.52 -10.07 -18.42
CA VAL A 163 1.60 -11.22 -19.32
C VAL A 163 1.21 -12.46 -18.54
N ARG A 164 0.05 -13.03 -18.89
CA ARG A 164 -0.37 -14.35 -18.42
C ARG A 164 0.38 -15.40 -19.23
N ASN A 165 1.20 -16.19 -18.57
CA ASN A 165 1.96 -17.22 -19.25
C ASN A 165 1.01 -18.26 -19.89
N LYS A 166 1.09 -18.41 -21.21
CA LYS A 166 0.42 -19.46 -21.98
C LYS A 166 1.37 -20.59 -22.40
N SER A 167 2.67 -20.41 -22.18
CA SER A 167 3.72 -21.36 -22.54
C SER A 167 3.94 -22.37 -21.41
N LYS A 168 3.97 -23.67 -21.72
CA LYS A 168 4.27 -24.74 -20.74
C LYS A 168 5.77 -24.96 -20.52
N THR A 169 6.61 -24.00 -20.95
CA THR A 169 8.07 -24.12 -20.83
C THR A 169 8.59 -23.31 -19.66
N VAL A 170 9.58 -23.85 -18.95
CA VAL A 170 10.26 -23.16 -17.83
C VAL A 170 10.85 -21.81 -18.26
N CYS A 171 11.35 -21.72 -19.50
CA CYS A 171 11.86 -20.46 -20.07
C CYS A 171 10.74 -19.41 -20.22
N GLY A 172 9.56 -19.83 -20.71
CA GLY A 172 8.41 -18.94 -20.83
C GLY A 172 7.88 -18.44 -19.49
N GLU A 173 7.82 -19.33 -18.49
CA GLU A 173 7.44 -18.97 -17.11
C GLU A 173 8.40 -17.95 -16.50
N THR A 174 9.70 -18.21 -16.62
CA THR A 174 10.75 -17.33 -16.10
C THR A 174 10.73 -15.97 -16.79
N ALA A 175 10.60 -15.94 -18.11
CA ALA A 175 10.54 -14.69 -18.88
C ALA A 175 9.29 -13.86 -18.52
N ALA A 176 8.12 -14.50 -18.37
CA ALA A 176 6.90 -13.81 -17.95
C ALA A 176 7.04 -13.24 -16.54
N ARG A 177 7.67 -13.99 -15.61
CA ARG A 177 7.94 -13.52 -14.26
C ARG A 177 8.86 -12.29 -14.28
N ILE A 178 9.99 -12.37 -14.99
CA ILE A 178 10.92 -11.25 -15.16
C ILE A 178 10.22 -10.00 -15.69
N PHE A 179 9.42 -10.15 -16.73
CA PHE A 179 8.68 -9.04 -17.33
C PHE A 179 7.67 -8.43 -16.35
N ASN A 180 6.86 -9.25 -15.69
CA ASN A 180 5.85 -8.79 -14.74
C ASN A 180 6.50 -8.08 -13.53
N SER A 181 7.59 -8.62 -12.98
CA SER A 181 8.36 -7.98 -11.92
C SER A 181 8.96 -6.65 -12.37
N PHE A 182 9.48 -6.58 -13.62
CA PHE A 182 10.04 -5.34 -14.16
C PHE A 182 8.97 -4.25 -14.31
N VAL A 183 7.83 -4.59 -14.91
CA VAL A 183 6.71 -3.66 -15.08
C VAL A 183 6.19 -3.18 -13.72
N THR A 184 6.04 -4.09 -12.75
CA THR A 184 5.58 -3.73 -11.41
C THR A 184 6.55 -2.77 -10.73
N VAL A 185 7.83 -3.12 -10.68
CA VAL A 185 8.80 -2.37 -9.89
C VAL A 185 9.19 -1.06 -10.55
N PHE A 186 9.62 -1.10 -11.81
CA PHE A 186 10.17 0.09 -12.49
C PHE A 186 9.11 0.98 -13.12
N ILE A 187 8.10 0.40 -13.77
CA ILE A 187 7.10 1.19 -14.50
C ILE A 187 6.01 1.67 -13.56
N ILE A 188 5.35 0.77 -12.83
CA ILE A 188 4.25 1.14 -11.93
C ILE A 188 4.81 1.84 -10.69
N GLY A 189 5.82 1.27 -10.03
CA GLY A 189 6.48 1.92 -8.89
C GLY A 189 7.02 3.30 -9.24
N GLY A 190 7.66 3.44 -10.39
CA GLY A 190 8.14 4.74 -10.87
C GLY A 190 7.01 5.74 -11.16
N ALA A 191 5.89 5.27 -11.71
CA ALA A 191 4.72 6.11 -12.00
C ALA A 191 4.04 6.61 -10.70
N VAL A 192 3.96 5.78 -9.66
CA VAL A 192 3.43 6.18 -8.35
C VAL A 192 4.28 7.30 -7.75
N VAL A 193 5.62 7.15 -7.74
CA VAL A 193 6.52 8.19 -7.22
C VAL A 193 6.40 9.48 -8.02
N ASN A 194 6.29 9.40 -9.36
CA ASN A 194 6.07 10.57 -10.22
C ASN A 194 4.76 11.31 -9.91
N TYR A 195 3.65 10.57 -9.76
CA TYR A 195 2.36 11.14 -9.40
C TYR A 195 2.43 11.86 -8.04
N TRP A 196 3.00 11.20 -7.03
CA TRP A 196 3.12 11.76 -5.69
C TRP A 196 4.02 12.99 -5.68
N ARG A 197 5.19 12.94 -6.33
CA ARG A 197 6.09 14.09 -6.48
C ARG A 197 5.40 15.27 -7.12
N GLY A 198 4.73 15.06 -8.25
CA GLY A 198 4.04 16.12 -8.96
C GLY A 198 2.94 16.75 -8.10
N THR A 199 2.09 15.92 -7.50
CA THR A 199 0.99 16.36 -6.64
C THR A 199 1.49 17.12 -5.41
N TRP A 200 2.54 16.62 -4.76
CA TRP A 200 3.16 17.23 -3.59
C TRP A 200 3.69 18.64 -3.89
N LEU A 201 4.45 18.81 -4.98
CA LEU A 201 5.01 20.10 -5.37
C LEU A 201 3.91 21.10 -5.78
N ILE A 202 2.87 20.65 -6.48
CA ILE A 202 1.72 21.49 -6.86
C ILE A 202 1.02 22.02 -5.60
N ILE A 203 0.67 21.11 -4.68
CA ILE A 203 -0.03 21.44 -3.44
C ILE A 203 0.80 22.40 -2.59
N LEU A 204 2.08 22.11 -2.39
CA LEU A 204 2.96 22.98 -1.61
C LEU A 204 3.07 24.37 -2.23
N THR A 205 3.15 24.48 -3.55
CA THR A 205 3.25 25.80 -4.20
C THR A 205 1.97 26.60 -4.10
N ILE A 206 0.80 25.95 -4.13
CA ILE A 206 -0.51 26.62 -4.02
C ILE A 206 -0.80 27.04 -2.57
N ILE A 207 -0.43 26.21 -1.59
CA ILE A 207 -0.78 26.38 -0.17
C ILE A 207 0.36 27.00 0.65
N GLN A 208 1.56 27.19 0.09
CA GLN A 208 2.63 27.92 0.76
C GLN A 208 2.17 29.33 1.07
N TYR A 209 2.02 29.61 2.35
CA TYR A 209 1.69 30.93 2.82
C TYR A 209 2.89 31.86 2.55
N PRO A 210 2.66 33.11 2.10
CA PRO A 210 3.73 34.02 1.71
C PRO A 210 4.80 34.29 2.78
N ASP A 211 4.52 34.00 4.05
CA ASP A 211 5.42 34.26 5.19
C ASP A 211 6.19 33.04 5.71
N ASN A 212 6.16 31.89 5.01
CA ASN A 212 6.84 30.64 5.43
C ASN A 212 6.42 30.12 6.83
N ASP A 213 5.18 30.36 7.25
CA ASP A 213 4.65 29.73 8.46
C ASP A 213 4.36 28.24 8.21
N LEU A 214 5.33 27.39 8.56
CA LEU A 214 5.22 25.93 8.41
C LEU A 214 4.02 25.37 9.18
N ILE A 215 3.70 25.91 10.36
CA ILE A 215 2.62 25.38 11.20
C ILE A 215 1.29 25.71 10.55
N LEU A 216 1.06 26.95 10.13
CA LEU A 216 -0.19 27.31 9.45
C LEU A 216 -0.39 26.53 8.15
N SER A 217 0.63 26.45 7.29
CA SER A 217 0.57 25.65 6.06
C SER A 217 0.31 24.17 6.37
N SER A 218 0.94 23.61 7.41
CA SER A 218 0.71 22.23 7.83
C SER A 218 -0.74 21.96 8.24
N ILE A 219 -1.33 22.86 9.05
CA ILE A 219 -2.71 22.73 9.53
C ILE A 219 -3.70 22.81 8.37
N LEU A 220 -3.51 23.77 7.45
CA LEU A 220 -4.37 23.92 6.27
C LEU A 220 -4.36 22.65 5.40
N LEU A 221 -3.18 22.08 5.17
CA LEU A 221 -3.02 20.84 4.40
C LEU A 221 -3.67 19.63 5.08
N ILE A 222 -3.54 19.51 6.40
CA ILE A 222 -4.22 18.47 7.18
C ILE A 222 -5.74 18.64 7.08
N ILE A 223 -6.26 19.86 7.24
CA ILE A 223 -7.70 20.15 7.15
C ILE A 223 -8.24 19.77 5.77
N VAL A 224 -7.57 20.21 4.70
CA VAL A 224 -7.97 19.90 3.32
C VAL A 224 -7.91 18.39 3.08
N GLY A 225 -6.79 17.75 3.42
CA GLY A 225 -6.59 16.31 3.23
C GLY A 225 -7.61 15.46 3.98
N TYR A 226 -7.83 15.75 5.26
CA TYR A 226 -8.79 14.99 6.09
C TYR A 226 -10.23 15.27 5.70
N SER A 227 -10.56 16.49 5.26
CA SER A 227 -11.91 16.80 4.77
C SER A 227 -12.24 16.00 3.50
N ILE A 228 -11.32 15.93 2.54
CA ILE A 228 -11.48 15.09 1.34
C ILE A 228 -11.60 13.62 1.73
N TRP A 229 -10.73 13.12 2.61
CA TRP A 229 -10.77 11.74 3.07
C TRP A 229 -12.09 11.40 3.77
N ILE A 230 -12.60 12.25 4.66
CA ILE A 230 -13.86 12.03 5.39
C ILE A 230 -15.03 11.95 4.39
N VAL A 231 -15.06 12.82 3.39
CA VAL A 231 -16.07 12.78 2.32
C VAL A 231 -15.99 11.46 1.54
N CYS A 232 -14.79 11.01 1.16
CA CYS A 232 -14.59 9.73 0.50
C CYS A 232 -15.02 8.54 1.38
N TYR A 233 -14.66 8.53 2.66
CA TYR A 233 -15.01 7.48 3.62
C TYR A 233 -16.54 7.36 3.77
N VAL A 234 -17.22 8.49 3.94
CA VAL A 234 -18.69 8.54 3.99
C VAL A 234 -19.30 8.08 2.66
N LEU A 235 -18.72 8.47 1.52
CA LEU A 235 -19.20 8.06 0.22
C LEU A 235 -19.04 6.55 -0.02
N THR A 236 -17.92 5.95 0.36
CA THR A 236 -17.71 4.49 0.28
C THR A 236 -18.77 3.72 1.05
N GLU A 237 -19.19 4.22 2.21
CA GLU A 237 -20.28 3.61 3.00
C GLU A 237 -21.62 3.63 2.27
N PHE A 238 -21.91 4.67 1.51
CA PHE A 238 -23.10 4.69 0.67
C PHE A 238 -22.95 3.77 -0.54
N LEU A 239 -21.80 3.82 -1.22
CA LEU A 239 -21.55 3.06 -2.44
C LEU A 239 -21.52 1.55 -2.19
N SER A 240 -21.02 1.11 -1.03
CA SER A 240 -20.96 -0.32 -0.65
C SER A 240 -22.35 -0.94 -0.43
N THR A 241 -23.36 -0.12 -0.16
CA THR A 241 -24.76 -0.58 0.00
C THR A 241 -25.52 -0.71 -1.33
N ILE A 242 -24.97 -0.19 -2.43
CA ILE A 242 -25.62 -0.23 -3.73
C ILE A 242 -25.25 -1.55 -4.42
N PRO A 243 -26.20 -2.46 -4.68
CA PRO A 243 -25.92 -3.69 -5.40
C PRO A 243 -25.50 -3.36 -6.82
N MET A 244 -24.23 -3.60 -7.15
CA MET A 244 -23.72 -3.42 -8.50
C MET A 244 -23.97 -4.69 -9.32
N ASN A 245 -24.87 -4.61 -10.30
CA ASN A 245 -25.10 -5.69 -11.25
C ASN A 245 -23.95 -5.72 -12.28
N PRO A 246 -23.19 -6.83 -12.41
CA PRO A 246 -22.26 -7.03 -13.53
C PRO A 246 -23.03 -7.26 -14.85
N PRO A 247 -22.49 -6.93 -16.03
CA PRO A 247 -21.13 -6.47 -16.32
C PRO A 247 -20.94 -4.95 -16.17
N TYR A 248 -19.78 -4.56 -15.62
CA TYR A 248 -19.45 -3.17 -15.32
C TYR A 248 -19.36 -2.31 -16.58
N SER A 249 -20.08 -1.18 -16.56
CA SER A 249 -20.01 -0.18 -17.62
C SER A 249 -18.68 0.57 -17.59
N ILE A 250 -18.27 1.13 -18.73
CA ILE A 250 -17.13 2.05 -18.82
C ILE A 250 -17.28 3.20 -17.81
N LEU A 251 -18.52 3.63 -17.55
CA LEU A 251 -18.84 4.66 -16.57
C LEU A 251 -18.48 4.23 -15.14
N SER A 252 -18.75 2.99 -14.74
CA SER A 252 -18.42 2.47 -13.41
C SER A 252 -16.91 2.51 -13.15
N HIS A 253 -16.11 2.08 -14.14
CA HIS A 253 -14.66 2.19 -14.07
C HIS A 253 -14.20 3.65 -14.05
N ALA A 254 -14.78 4.53 -14.87
CA ALA A 254 -14.43 5.95 -14.85
C ALA A 254 -14.72 6.59 -13.48
N LEU A 255 -15.84 6.25 -12.85
CA LEU A 255 -16.19 6.73 -11.51
C LEU A 255 -15.21 6.23 -10.44
N GLU A 256 -14.82 4.96 -10.50
CA GLU A 256 -13.77 4.41 -9.63
C GLU A 256 -12.45 5.15 -9.78
N GLN A 257 -12.02 5.43 -11.02
CA GLN A 257 -10.80 6.21 -11.28
C GLN A 257 -10.89 7.64 -10.70
N ILE A 258 -12.03 8.30 -10.88
CA ILE A 258 -12.27 9.65 -10.32
C ILE A 258 -12.24 9.61 -8.79
N PHE A 259 -12.88 8.62 -8.18
CA PHE A 259 -12.90 8.45 -6.73
C PHE A 259 -11.49 8.24 -6.18
N VAL A 260 -10.74 7.29 -6.75
CA VAL A 260 -9.36 6.99 -6.35
C VAL A 260 -8.47 8.21 -6.52
N TYR A 261 -8.63 8.99 -7.60
CA TYR A 261 -7.87 10.22 -7.82
C TYR A 261 -8.17 11.29 -6.75
N ILE A 262 -9.45 11.53 -6.43
CA ILE A 262 -9.85 12.49 -5.40
C ILE A 262 -9.31 12.06 -4.04
N LEU A 263 -9.46 10.77 -3.70
CA LEU A 263 -8.96 10.20 -2.46
C LEU A 263 -7.44 10.35 -2.37
N ALA A 264 -6.71 10.02 -3.43
CA ALA A 264 -5.27 10.16 -3.51
C ALA A 264 -4.80 11.60 -3.28
N PHE A 265 -5.48 12.58 -3.88
CA PHE A 265 -5.17 13.99 -3.66
C PHE A 265 -5.33 14.38 -2.17
N GLY A 266 -6.40 13.91 -1.52
CA GLY A 266 -6.61 14.08 -0.08
C GLY A 266 -5.51 13.43 0.76
N VAL A 267 -5.10 12.22 0.39
CA VAL A 267 -3.99 11.49 1.03
C VAL A 267 -2.68 12.27 0.91
N VAL A 268 -2.27 12.68 -0.31
CA VAL A 268 -1.04 13.46 -0.51
C VAL A 268 -1.08 14.78 0.27
N SER A 269 -2.22 15.47 0.29
CA SER A 269 -2.41 16.69 1.09
C SER A 269 -2.19 16.43 2.57
N SER A 270 -2.81 15.38 3.12
CA SER A 270 -2.65 15.03 4.53
C SER A 270 -1.21 14.63 4.89
N TRP A 271 -0.54 13.88 4.02
CA TRP A 271 0.87 13.53 4.19
C TRP A 271 1.77 14.76 4.19
N ALA A 272 1.60 15.67 3.23
CA ALA A 272 2.37 16.91 3.17
C ALA A 272 2.16 17.76 4.43
N GLY A 273 0.91 17.89 4.89
CA GLY A 273 0.60 18.60 6.12
C GLY A 273 1.23 17.98 7.35
N ILE A 274 1.08 16.68 7.57
CA ILE A 274 1.69 15.99 8.72
C ILE A 274 3.21 16.06 8.66
N TRP A 275 3.80 15.91 7.47
CA TRP A 275 5.25 15.99 7.28
C TRP A 275 5.78 17.36 7.70
N LEU A 276 5.16 18.45 7.24
CA LEU A 276 5.52 19.82 7.62
C LEU A 276 5.31 20.08 9.12
N LEU A 277 4.24 19.55 9.70
CA LEU A 277 3.99 19.67 11.13
C LEU A 277 5.10 18.97 11.94
N MET A 278 5.54 17.79 11.52
CA MET A 278 6.66 17.08 12.15
C MET A 278 7.99 17.82 11.97
N ASP A 279 8.22 18.43 10.81
CA ASP A 279 9.39 19.28 10.57
C ASP A 279 9.40 20.53 11.48
N ALA A 280 8.24 21.10 11.78
CA ALA A 280 8.11 22.23 12.69
C ALA A 280 8.22 21.83 14.18
N CYS A 281 7.69 20.66 14.57
CA CYS A 281 7.64 20.24 15.96
C CYS A 281 8.89 19.49 16.44
N LEU A 282 9.63 18.82 15.55
CA LEU A 282 10.79 18.01 15.95
C LEU A 282 12.07 18.86 16.02
N PRO A 283 12.97 18.60 17.00
CA PRO A 283 14.16 19.42 17.19
C PRO A 283 15.09 19.37 15.98
N SER A 284 15.45 20.54 15.45
CA SER A 284 16.36 20.71 14.31
C SER A 284 17.84 20.72 14.72
N ASP A 285 18.13 20.93 16.01
CA ASP A 285 19.49 20.98 16.58
C ASP A 285 20.17 19.60 16.62
N ARG A 286 19.37 18.52 16.65
CA ARG A 286 19.85 17.13 16.70
C ARG A 286 19.20 16.27 15.60
N PRO A 287 19.55 16.50 14.32
CA PRO A 287 18.87 15.86 13.20
C PRO A 287 18.98 14.32 13.23
N VAL A 288 20.13 13.79 13.66
CA VAL A 288 20.33 12.34 13.80
C VAL A 288 19.40 11.74 14.86
N ALA A 289 19.30 12.37 16.04
CA ALA A 289 18.43 11.88 17.10
C ALA A 289 16.95 11.99 16.70
N SER A 290 16.56 13.12 16.10
CA SER A 290 15.21 13.33 15.57
C SER A 290 14.81 12.25 14.56
N ALA A 291 15.70 11.93 13.61
CA ALA A 291 15.46 10.89 12.62
C ALA A 291 15.40 9.48 13.24
N LEU A 292 16.32 9.11 14.14
CA LEU A 292 16.31 7.79 14.76
C LEU A 292 15.09 7.59 15.68
N ILE A 293 14.78 8.58 16.52
CA ILE A 293 13.62 8.53 17.42
C ILE A 293 12.34 8.47 16.60
N GLY A 294 12.20 9.33 15.58
CA GLY A 294 11.02 9.31 14.70
C GLY A 294 10.81 7.94 14.04
N HIS A 295 11.89 7.33 13.54
CA HIS A 295 11.84 6.02 12.89
C HIS A 295 11.41 4.92 13.86
N PHE A 296 12.10 4.78 15.00
CA PHE A 296 11.87 3.69 15.94
C PHE A 296 10.59 3.85 16.76
N VAL A 297 10.19 5.07 17.12
CA VAL A 297 8.92 5.33 17.81
C VAL A 297 7.75 5.04 16.88
N SER A 298 7.78 5.54 15.65
CA SER A 298 6.69 5.30 14.69
C SER A 298 6.49 3.82 14.42
N ILE A 299 7.56 3.06 14.19
CA ILE A 299 7.41 1.63 13.96
C ILE A 299 6.98 0.88 15.21
N ALA A 300 7.43 1.28 16.41
CA ALA A 300 6.96 0.66 17.65
C ALA A 300 5.44 0.87 17.83
N VAL A 301 4.93 2.07 17.55
CA VAL A 301 3.49 2.36 17.57
C VAL A 301 2.75 1.47 16.57
N LEU A 302 3.19 1.43 15.32
CA LEU A 302 2.55 0.62 14.27
C LEU A 302 2.63 -0.88 14.57
N TYR A 303 3.72 -1.36 15.16
CA TYR A 303 3.89 -2.77 15.52
C TYR A 303 2.95 -3.17 16.66
N VAL A 304 2.85 -2.34 17.70
CA VAL A 304 1.90 -2.57 18.81
C VAL A 304 0.46 -2.59 18.31
N LEU A 305 0.14 -1.68 17.38
CA LEU A 305 -1.18 -1.60 16.74
C LEU A 305 -1.38 -2.65 15.63
N GLN A 306 -0.36 -3.43 15.26
CA GLN A 306 -0.42 -4.44 14.18
C GLN A 306 -0.87 -3.82 12.84
N ALA A 307 -0.22 -2.71 12.49
CA ALA A 307 -0.50 -1.88 11.33
C ALA A 307 0.78 -1.58 10.50
N CYS A 308 1.88 -2.30 10.71
CA CYS A 308 3.14 -2.13 9.97
C CYS A 308 2.99 -2.42 8.48
N ILE A 309 2.04 -3.27 8.10
CA ILE A 309 1.76 -3.56 6.68
C ILE A 309 1.44 -2.29 5.86
N ASN A 310 0.87 -1.27 6.52
CA ASN A 310 0.52 0.00 5.87
C ASN A 310 1.75 0.89 5.55
N LEU A 311 2.94 0.50 6.01
CA LEU A 311 4.19 1.13 5.59
C LEU A 311 4.62 0.67 4.19
N ILE A 312 4.03 -0.41 3.66
CA ILE A 312 4.43 -1.02 2.39
C ILE A 312 3.57 -0.44 1.26
N GLY A 313 4.06 0.62 0.62
CA GLY A 313 3.50 1.15 -0.62
C GLY A 313 4.09 0.47 -1.87
N SER A 314 3.68 0.93 -3.06
CA SER A 314 4.36 0.59 -4.31
C SER A 314 5.85 0.97 -4.26
N PRO A 315 6.78 0.25 -4.90
CA PRO A 315 6.54 -0.88 -5.81
C PRO A 315 6.24 -2.23 -5.13
N THR A 316 6.36 -2.33 -3.80
CA THR A 316 6.17 -3.55 -3.02
C THR A 316 4.72 -3.92 -2.71
N GLY A 317 3.84 -2.92 -2.66
CA GLY A 317 2.39 -3.05 -2.48
C GLY A 317 1.68 -2.41 -3.66
N CYS A 318 1.76 -3.05 -4.85
CA CYS A 318 1.04 -2.60 -6.04
C CYS A 318 -0.37 -3.18 -6.03
N THR A 319 -1.37 -2.32 -5.91
CA THR A 319 -2.78 -2.70 -5.98
C THR A 319 -3.25 -2.68 -7.43
N VAL A 320 -3.75 -3.82 -7.91
CA VAL A 320 -4.32 -3.97 -9.25
C VAL A 320 -5.83 -4.02 -9.14
N HIS A 321 -6.54 -3.22 -9.96
CA HIS A 321 -7.99 -3.26 -9.99
C HIS A 321 -8.50 -4.59 -10.54
N SER A 322 -9.37 -5.27 -9.80
CA SER A 322 -10.07 -6.44 -10.30
C SER A 322 -10.98 -6.08 -11.46
N SER A 323 -11.11 -6.97 -12.45
CA SER A 323 -12.14 -6.86 -13.49
C SER A 323 -13.53 -7.22 -12.97
N GLU A 324 -13.62 -7.82 -11.78
CA GLU A 324 -14.83 -8.39 -11.21
C GLU A 324 -15.37 -7.61 -10.01
N LYS A 325 -14.60 -6.67 -9.46
CA LYS A 325 -14.98 -5.85 -8.30
C LYS A 325 -14.40 -4.44 -8.44
N LEU A 326 -15.12 -3.42 -7.92
CA LEU A 326 -14.63 -2.04 -7.85
C LEU A 326 -13.84 -1.84 -6.55
N ASP A 327 -12.69 -2.50 -6.48
CA ASP A 327 -11.81 -2.49 -5.31
C ASP A 327 -11.28 -1.08 -4.99
N GLY A 328 -11.31 -0.14 -5.95
CA GLY A 328 -10.93 1.25 -5.74
C GLY A 328 -11.84 2.03 -4.78
N PHE A 329 -13.04 1.53 -4.47
CA PHE A 329 -13.89 2.10 -3.41
C PHE A 329 -13.59 1.53 -2.03
N ASP A 330 -12.90 0.39 -1.93
CA ASP A 330 -12.55 -0.22 -0.65
C ASP A 330 -11.38 0.55 -0.01
N MET A 331 -11.67 1.22 1.10
CA MET A 331 -10.69 1.97 1.89
C MET A 331 -10.09 1.11 3.02
N GLY A 332 -10.50 -0.16 3.12
CA GLY A 332 -10.14 -1.05 4.21
C GLY A 332 -10.67 -0.59 5.56
N GLY A 333 -10.15 -1.18 6.64
CA GLY A 333 -10.56 -0.86 7.99
C GLY A 333 -9.60 -1.41 9.02
N TYR A 334 -9.39 -0.66 10.10
CA TYR A 334 -8.59 -1.10 11.23
C TYR A 334 -9.40 -2.00 12.18
N LEU A 335 -10.64 -1.61 12.50
CA LEU A 335 -11.52 -2.37 13.40
C LEU A 335 -12.47 -3.32 12.66
N GLU A 336 -12.71 -3.07 11.38
CA GLU A 336 -13.66 -3.82 10.57
C GLU A 336 -13.03 -5.13 10.08
N LYS A 337 -13.83 -6.21 10.05
CA LYS A 337 -13.44 -7.44 9.39
C LYS A 337 -13.68 -7.28 7.89
N PRO A 338 -12.79 -7.76 7.02
CA PRO A 338 -13.01 -7.70 5.58
C PRO A 338 -14.38 -8.28 5.21
N HIS A 339 -15.18 -7.54 4.45
CA HIS A 339 -16.43 -8.03 3.87
C HIS A 339 -16.11 -9.15 2.86
N GLY A 340 -15.97 -10.38 3.34
CA GLY A 340 -15.68 -11.53 2.46
C GLY A 340 -15.51 -12.88 3.14
N THR A 341 -15.26 -12.95 4.45
CA THR A 341 -14.91 -14.24 5.10
C THR A 341 -16.10 -15.05 5.66
N GLU A 342 -17.34 -14.54 5.59
CA GLU A 342 -18.49 -15.24 6.17
C GLU A 342 -19.21 -16.22 5.22
N HIS A 343 -18.91 -16.22 3.92
CA HIS A 343 -19.61 -17.09 2.95
C HIS A 343 -18.93 -18.42 2.61
N GLU A 344 -17.75 -18.73 3.18
CA GLU A 344 -16.99 -19.96 2.85
C GLU A 344 -16.86 -20.95 4.01
N LYS A 345 -17.81 -20.94 4.95
CA LYS A 345 -18.06 -22.10 5.81
C LYS A 345 -19.32 -22.81 5.31
N GLN A 346 -19.18 -23.56 4.22
CA GLN A 346 -20.08 -24.69 4.01
C GLN A 346 -19.91 -25.66 5.19
N PRO A 347 -20.98 -26.08 5.87
CA PRO A 347 -20.88 -27.16 6.83
C PRO A 347 -20.49 -28.43 6.07
N GLU A 348 -19.37 -29.04 6.45
CA GLU A 348 -19.10 -30.44 6.16
C GLU A 348 -20.26 -31.26 6.73
N ASN A 349 -21.27 -31.51 5.90
CA ASN A 349 -22.21 -32.58 6.13
C ASN A 349 -21.44 -33.88 5.95
N SER A 350 -20.90 -34.37 7.06
CA SER A 350 -20.45 -35.74 7.23
C SER A 350 -21.64 -36.67 6.94
N VAL A 351 -21.74 -37.12 5.69
CA VAL A 351 -22.58 -38.25 5.31
C VAL A 351 -22.06 -39.45 6.08
N ILE A 352 -22.93 -39.93 6.96
CA ILE A 352 -22.85 -41.13 7.76
C ILE A 352 -22.37 -42.30 6.88
N LYS A 353 -21.18 -42.82 7.17
CA LYS A 353 -20.78 -44.17 6.74
C LYS A 353 -21.40 -45.17 7.72
N GLU A 354 -22.59 -45.64 7.40
CA GLU A 354 -23.11 -46.91 7.93
C GLU A 354 -22.65 -48.06 7.03
N GLY A 355 -22.29 -49.18 7.65
CA GLY A 355 -22.24 -50.49 7.00
C GLY A 355 -20.84 -51.07 6.79
N ASN A 356 -20.19 -51.49 7.89
CA ASN A 356 -19.12 -52.48 7.85
C ASN A 356 -19.64 -53.72 8.60
N GLU A 357 -19.95 -54.81 7.89
CA GLU A 357 -19.91 -56.20 8.37
C GLU A 357 -20.05 -57.18 7.17
N PRO A 358 -19.61 -58.45 7.29
CA PRO A 358 -18.73 -59.09 6.31
C PRO A 358 -19.47 -60.05 5.38
N ARG A 359 -18.93 -60.20 4.15
CA ARG A 359 -19.37 -61.21 3.19
C ARG A 359 -18.83 -62.58 3.59
N ASN A 360 -19.73 -63.47 3.98
CA ASN A 360 -19.50 -64.90 4.16
C ASN A 360 -18.90 -65.52 2.89
N TYR A 361 -17.79 -66.26 3.05
CA TYR A 361 -17.34 -67.22 2.07
C TYR A 361 -18.09 -68.54 2.31
N GLU A 362 -19.05 -68.83 1.43
CA GLU A 362 -19.59 -70.17 1.30
C GLU A 362 -18.59 -71.08 0.58
N SER A 363 -18.34 -72.21 1.23
CA SER A 363 -17.68 -73.40 0.70
C SER A 363 -18.46 -73.99 -0.47
N LEU A 364 -17.82 -74.11 -1.63
CA LEU A 364 -18.21 -75.03 -2.68
C LEU A 364 -16.98 -75.84 -3.10
N THR A 365 -16.88 -77.03 -2.51
CA THR A 365 -16.19 -78.19 -3.07
C THR A 365 -16.82 -78.57 -4.40
N LEU A 366 -16.01 -78.83 -5.43
CA LEU A 366 -16.13 -79.97 -6.35
C LEU A 366 -15.00 -79.97 -7.41
N SER A 367 -14.50 -81.18 -7.66
CA SER A 367 -13.48 -81.68 -8.60
C SER A 367 -12.02 -81.31 -8.36
#